data_AF-A0A0Z8NXW6-F1
#
_entry.id   AF-A0A0Z8NXW6-F1
#
_cell.length_a   1.000
_cell.length_b   1.000
_cell.length_c   1.000
_cell.angle_alpha   90.00
_cell.angle_beta   90.00
_cell.angle_gamma   90.00
#
_symmetry.space_group_name_H-M   'P 1'
#
loop_
_entity.id
_entity.type
_entity.pdbx_description
1 polymer ?
#
loop_
_entity_poly.entity_id
_entity_poly.type
_entity_poly.pdbx_seq_one_letter_code
_entity_poly.pdbx_strand_id
1 'polypeptide(L)'
;MTDEEKAKVKEEVEKSNPGLPTGTTITVGNDGTVTITYPDGSVDTISGTDTVTPNADTSAPVAPSVNVPNAGDKTVTGSAKPGSTVTVTFPDGSTVTTIADENGNFTVDVPAGVELKAGDKVTASATDKAGNVSASTVVTVISTGTVNEGAEEGNTEQNSEIASTGNTVNIISGAVKESANDNKQAVLPNTGEESGMMSLMGLAGLSALGLLGFKRRRKEEE
;
A
#
# COMPACT_ATOMS: atom_id res chain seq x y z
N MET A 1 4.87 -26.61 8.68
CA MET A 1 5.59 -26.73 9.97
C MET A 1 7.10 -26.66 9.74
N THR A 2 7.80 -25.98 10.64
CA THR A 2 9.26 -25.98 10.78
C THR A 2 9.76 -27.31 11.37
N ASP A 3 11.06 -27.60 11.26
CA ASP A 3 11.63 -28.84 11.80
C ASP A 3 11.59 -28.89 13.34
N GLU A 4 11.71 -27.74 13.99
CA GLU A 4 11.57 -27.59 15.45
C GLU A 4 10.15 -27.97 15.92
N GLU A 5 9.12 -27.53 15.19
CA GLU A 5 7.72 -27.86 15.52
C GLU A 5 7.43 -29.35 15.31
N LYS A 6 7.99 -29.95 14.24
CA LYS A 6 7.88 -31.39 14.00
C LYS A 6 8.55 -32.22 15.09
N ALA A 7 9.71 -31.78 15.59
CA ALA A 7 10.39 -32.45 16.69
C ALA A 7 9.54 -32.45 17.96
N LYS A 8 8.89 -31.32 18.29
CA LYS A 8 7.97 -31.23 19.44
C LYS A 8 6.76 -32.15 19.32
N VAL A 9 6.15 -32.23 18.13
CA VAL A 9 5.04 -33.17 17.89
C VAL A 9 5.51 -34.61 18.07
N LYS A 10 6.68 -34.96 17.53
CA LYS A 10 7.26 -36.29 17.70
C LYS A 10 7.51 -36.62 19.18
N GLU A 11 8.12 -35.70 19.94
CA GLU A 11 8.39 -35.88 21.37
C GLU A 11 7.09 -36.09 22.18
N GLU A 12 6.04 -35.31 21.91
CA GLU A 12 4.76 -35.46 22.60
C GLU A 12 4.04 -36.76 22.22
N VAL A 13 4.17 -37.23 20.97
CA VAL A 13 3.67 -38.56 20.56
C VAL A 13 4.42 -39.68 21.28
N GLU A 14 5.76 -39.62 21.36
CA GLU A 14 6.56 -40.62 22.09
C GLU A 14 6.22 -40.65 23.58
N LYS A 15 6.08 -39.47 24.20
CA LYS A 15 5.73 -39.31 25.61
C LYS A 15 4.32 -39.80 25.93
N SER A 16 3.37 -39.58 25.03
CA SER A 16 1.98 -40.05 25.17
C SER A 16 1.86 -41.56 24.94
N ASN A 17 2.82 -42.17 24.23
CA ASN A 17 2.82 -43.58 23.87
C ASN A 17 4.11 -44.28 24.33
N PRO A 18 4.36 -44.40 25.66
CA PRO A 18 5.60 -44.98 26.19
C PRO A 18 5.76 -46.48 25.90
N GLY A 19 4.72 -47.16 25.41
CA GLY A 19 4.70 -48.59 25.11
C GLY A 19 4.96 -48.94 23.65
N LEU A 20 5.43 -48.01 22.81
CA LEU A 20 5.72 -48.31 21.42
C LEU A 20 6.83 -49.38 21.29
N PRO A 21 6.69 -50.35 20.37
CA PRO A 21 7.71 -51.38 20.15
C PRO A 21 9.08 -50.80 19.77
N THR A 22 10.16 -51.42 20.21
CA THR A 22 11.53 -51.05 19.80
C THR A 22 11.69 -51.18 18.27
N GLY A 23 12.23 -50.15 17.63
CA GLY A 23 12.36 -50.10 16.17
C GLY A 23 11.19 -49.41 15.45
N THR A 24 10.18 -48.94 16.20
CA THR A 24 9.14 -48.06 15.67
C THR A 24 9.77 -46.75 15.17
N THR A 25 9.32 -46.28 14.01
CA THR A 25 9.72 -44.98 13.46
C THR A 25 8.51 -44.05 13.45
N ILE A 26 8.73 -42.81 13.90
CA ILE A 26 7.71 -41.75 13.91
C ILE A 26 8.20 -40.65 12.98
N THR A 27 7.38 -40.33 11.99
CA THR A 27 7.63 -39.24 11.04
C THR A 27 6.50 -38.24 11.10
N VAL A 28 6.83 -36.95 11.00
CA VAL A 28 5.86 -35.85 11.04
C VAL A 28 5.93 -35.09 9.73
N GLY A 29 4.79 -35.04 9.03
CA GLY A 29 4.61 -34.31 7.78
C GLY A 29 4.64 -32.79 7.96
N ASN A 30 4.74 -32.05 6.86
CA ASN A 30 4.71 -30.58 6.88
C ASN A 30 3.35 -30.02 7.32
N ASP A 31 2.30 -30.82 7.15
CA ASP A 31 0.91 -30.61 7.54
C ASP A 31 0.60 -31.07 8.97
N GLY A 32 1.60 -31.61 9.69
CA GLY A 32 1.46 -32.15 11.04
C GLY A 32 0.97 -33.59 11.10
N THR A 33 0.71 -34.23 9.96
CA THR A 33 0.32 -35.65 9.94
C THR A 33 1.45 -36.51 10.52
N VAL A 34 1.13 -37.37 11.49
CA VAL A 34 2.10 -38.26 12.13
C VAL A 34 1.91 -39.66 11.58
N THR A 35 2.99 -40.24 11.05
CA THR A 35 3.01 -41.62 10.57
C THR A 35 3.89 -42.44 11.50
N ILE A 36 3.30 -43.47 12.10
CA ILE A 36 3.94 -44.43 12.98
C ILE A 36 4.15 -45.70 12.17
N THR A 37 5.39 -46.08 11.90
CA THR A 37 5.73 -47.34 11.24
C THR A 37 6.33 -48.29 12.25
N TYR A 38 5.66 -49.42 12.47
CA TYR A 38 6.07 -50.45 13.41
C TYR A 38 7.15 -51.37 12.80
N PRO A 39 7.87 -52.14 13.62
CA PRO A 39 8.92 -53.05 13.14
C PRO A 39 8.46 -54.14 12.18
N ASP A 40 7.18 -54.52 12.23
CA ASP A 40 6.56 -55.49 11.31
C ASP A 40 6.15 -54.87 9.96
N GLY A 41 6.40 -53.56 9.79
CA GLY A 41 6.05 -52.79 8.61
C GLY A 41 4.60 -52.31 8.58
N SER A 42 3.79 -52.61 9.61
CA SER A 42 2.47 -52.01 9.75
C SER A 42 2.58 -50.50 10.02
N VAL A 43 1.56 -49.75 9.62
CA VAL A 43 1.55 -48.29 9.67
C VAL A 43 0.25 -47.81 10.28
N ASP A 44 0.37 -46.93 11.27
CA ASP A 44 -0.72 -46.10 11.79
C ASP A 44 -0.50 -44.64 11.45
N THR A 45 -1.58 -43.88 11.33
CA THR A 45 -1.55 -42.46 10.98
C THR A 45 -2.45 -41.66 11.90
N ILE A 46 -1.91 -40.57 12.44
CA ILE A 46 -2.66 -39.56 13.18
C ILE A 46 -2.78 -38.34 12.26
N SER A 47 -4.02 -37.90 12.01
CA SER A 47 -4.28 -36.75 11.13
C SER A 47 -3.61 -35.49 11.68
N GLY A 48 -3.08 -34.65 10.79
CA GLY A 48 -2.53 -33.34 11.18
C GLY A 48 -3.52 -32.46 11.94
N THR A 49 -4.82 -32.60 11.68
CA THR A 49 -5.89 -31.87 12.38
C THR A 49 -6.02 -32.26 13.86
N ASP A 50 -5.53 -33.43 14.24
CA ASP A 50 -5.59 -33.93 15.62
C ASP A 50 -4.29 -33.65 16.39
N THR A 51 -3.22 -33.31 15.68
CA THR A 51 -1.88 -33.11 16.25
C THR A 51 -1.49 -31.65 16.34
N VAL A 52 -1.93 -30.82 15.39
CA VAL A 52 -1.54 -29.42 15.32
C VAL A 52 -2.70 -28.51 14.96
N THR A 53 -2.67 -27.30 15.50
CA THR A 53 -3.52 -26.19 15.06
C THR A 53 -2.71 -25.28 14.14
N PRO A 54 -3.13 -25.05 12.89
CA PRO A 54 -2.45 -24.11 12.01
C PRO A 54 -2.39 -22.72 12.66
N ASN A 55 -1.26 -22.04 12.51
CA ASN A 55 -1.15 -20.65 12.94
C ASN A 55 -2.16 -19.79 12.17
N ALA A 56 -2.73 -18.81 12.86
CA ALA A 56 -3.56 -17.81 12.20
C ALA A 56 -2.74 -17.04 11.16
N ASP A 57 -3.34 -16.78 10.00
CA ASP A 57 -2.75 -15.86 9.03
C ASP A 57 -2.84 -14.43 9.60
N THR A 58 -1.68 -13.83 9.82
CA THR A 58 -1.53 -12.47 10.35
C THR A 58 -1.00 -11.48 9.32
N SER A 59 -0.86 -11.91 8.05
CA SER A 59 -0.30 -11.11 6.99
C SER A 59 -1.35 -10.19 6.37
N ALA A 60 -1.27 -8.90 6.65
CA ALA A 60 -2.11 -7.91 5.99
C ALA A 60 -1.91 -7.88 4.46
N PRO A 61 -2.97 -7.62 3.68
CA PRO A 61 -2.83 -7.35 2.26
C PRO A 61 -2.11 -6.01 2.01
N VAL A 62 -1.60 -5.84 0.80
CA VAL A 62 -1.06 -4.54 0.34
C VAL A 62 -2.18 -3.50 0.34
N ALA A 63 -1.85 -2.25 0.69
CA ALA A 63 -2.80 -1.15 0.65
C ALA A 63 -3.41 -0.98 -0.76
N PRO A 64 -4.71 -0.65 -0.87
CA PRO A 64 -5.35 -0.42 -2.16
C PRO A 64 -4.79 0.84 -2.84
N SER A 65 -4.78 0.87 -4.16
CA SER A 65 -4.60 2.10 -4.93
C SER A 65 -5.95 2.73 -5.20
N VAL A 66 -6.07 4.05 -5.06
CA VAL A 66 -7.31 4.79 -5.30
C VAL A 66 -7.04 5.81 -6.41
N ASN A 67 -7.88 5.81 -7.43
CA ASN A 67 -7.84 6.86 -8.46
C ASN A 67 -8.32 8.17 -7.85
N VAL A 68 -7.63 9.27 -8.15
CA VAL A 68 -7.95 10.59 -7.60
C VAL A 68 -9.33 11.02 -8.11
N PRO A 69 -10.34 11.21 -7.24
CA PRO A 69 -11.66 11.67 -7.65
C PRO A 69 -11.64 13.16 -7.99
N ASN A 70 -12.52 13.57 -8.89
CA ASN A 70 -12.82 14.98 -9.12
C ASN A 70 -14.03 15.42 -8.28
N ALA A 71 -14.12 16.73 -8.03
CA ALA A 71 -15.27 17.32 -7.36
C ALA A 71 -16.56 17.00 -8.13
N GLY A 72 -17.61 16.56 -7.42
CA GLY A 72 -18.88 16.16 -8.01
C GLY A 72 -18.96 14.73 -8.55
N ASP A 73 -17.84 13.99 -8.61
CA ASP A 73 -17.85 12.57 -9.00
C ASP A 73 -18.79 11.77 -8.10
N LYS A 74 -19.48 10.79 -8.71
CA LYS A 74 -20.45 9.91 -8.02
C LYS A 74 -19.89 8.53 -7.70
N THR A 75 -18.66 8.27 -8.10
CA THR A 75 -18.00 6.99 -7.91
C THR A 75 -16.53 7.18 -7.54
N VAL A 76 -16.01 6.33 -6.69
CA VAL A 76 -14.58 6.18 -6.41
C VAL A 76 -14.11 4.86 -7.02
N THR A 77 -13.02 4.91 -7.79
CA THR A 77 -12.44 3.73 -8.44
C THR A 77 -11.02 3.50 -7.96
N GLY A 78 -10.53 2.28 -8.13
CA GLY A 78 -9.17 1.94 -7.76
C GLY A 78 -8.86 0.46 -7.97
N SER A 79 -7.75 0.03 -7.37
CA SER A 79 -7.32 -1.36 -7.38
C SER A 79 -6.90 -1.85 -5.99
N ALA A 80 -7.09 -3.15 -5.74
CA ALA A 80 -6.70 -3.84 -4.52
C ALA A 80 -6.37 -5.30 -4.83
N LYS A 81 -5.95 -6.06 -3.82
CA LYS A 81 -5.75 -7.51 -3.96
C LYS A 81 -7.08 -8.16 -4.42
N PRO A 82 -7.11 -8.95 -5.51
CA PRO A 82 -8.32 -9.64 -5.96
C PRO A 82 -9.01 -10.41 -4.84
N GLY A 83 -10.33 -10.30 -4.76
CA GLY A 83 -11.15 -10.96 -3.73
C GLY A 83 -11.00 -10.42 -2.31
N SER A 84 -10.20 -9.36 -2.08
CA SER A 84 -10.17 -8.65 -0.81
C SER A 84 -11.37 -7.70 -0.67
N THR A 85 -11.80 -7.47 0.56
CA THR A 85 -12.85 -6.49 0.87
C THR A 85 -12.22 -5.11 0.98
N VAL A 86 -12.59 -4.19 0.10
CA VAL A 86 -12.16 -2.79 0.15
C VAL A 86 -13.17 -1.99 0.95
N THR A 87 -12.71 -1.25 1.94
CA THR A 87 -13.51 -0.28 2.70
C THR A 87 -13.07 1.12 2.31
N VAL A 88 -14.00 1.92 1.76
CA VAL A 88 -13.78 3.32 1.41
C VAL A 88 -14.50 4.20 2.41
N THR A 89 -13.79 5.16 3.00
CA THR A 89 -14.34 6.17 3.92
C THR A 89 -14.38 7.53 3.21
N PHE A 90 -15.53 8.16 3.26
CA PHE A 90 -15.83 9.44 2.65
C PHE A 90 -15.59 10.61 3.62
N PRO A 91 -15.59 11.86 3.13
CA PRO A 91 -15.25 13.04 3.94
C PRO A 91 -16.18 13.29 5.13
N ASP A 92 -17.43 12.84 5.03
CA ASP A 92 -18.43 12.92 6.11
C ASP A 92 -18.27 11.81 7.17
N GLY A 93 -17.34 10.88 6.96
CA GLY A 93 -17.11 9.70 7.80
C GLY A 93 -17.96 8.49 7.42
N SER A 94 -18.84 8.60 6.41
CA SER A 94 -19.58 7.44 5.91
C SER A 94 -18.62 6.44 5.26
N THR A 95 -18.95 5.15 5.35
CA THR A 95 -18.14 4.07 4.80
C THR A 95 -18.96 3.23 3.84
N VAL A 96 -18.31 2.79 2.75
CA VAL A 96 -18.88 1.82 1.83
C VAL A 96 -17.87 0.70 1.64
N THR A 97 -18.37 -0.53 1.58
CA THR A 97 -17.55 -1.72 1.35
C THR A 97 -17.87 -2.33 0.00
N THR A 98 -16.85 -2.86 -0.66
CA THR A 98 -16.98 -3.62 -1.91
C THR A 98 -15.93 -4.72 -1.96
N ILE A 99 -16.07 -5.68 -2.86
CA ILE A 99 -15.07 -6.73 -3.08
C ILE A 99 -14.32 -6.37 -4.36
N ALA A 100 -12.98 -6.37 -4.31
CA ALA A 100 -12.18 -6.21 -5.51
C ALA A 100 -12.39 -7.40 -6.45
N ASP A 101 -12.59 -7.12 -7.73
CA ASP A 101 -12.85 -8.14 -8.75
C ASP A 101 -11.63 -9.06 -8.98
N GLU A 102 -11.78 -10.06 -9.85
CA GLU A 102 -10.71 -11.02 -10.17
C GLU A 102 -9.47 -10.36 -10.79
N ASN A 103 -9.64 -9.19 -11.42
CA ASN A 103 -8.56 -8.38 -11.96
C ASN A 103 -7.98 -7.39 -10.92
N GLY A 104 -8.55 -7.34 -9.73
CA GLY A 104 -8.17 -6.45 -8.64
C GLY A 104 -8.75 -5.05 -8.75
N ASN A 105 -9.71 -4.77 -9.62
CA ASN A 105 -10.37 -3.47 -9.70
C ASN A 105 -11.54 -3.37 -8.73
N PHE A 106 -11.85 -2.16 -8.29
CA PHE A 106 -13.07 -1.90 -7.55
C PHE A 106 -13.70 -0.57 -7.99
N THR A 107 -15.02 -0.49 -7.85
CA THR A 107 -15.81 0.74 -8.00
C THR A 107 -16.77 0.82 -6.82
N VAL A 108 -16.84 2.00 -6.21
CA VAL A 108 -17.69 2.30 -5.06
C VAL A 108 -18.52 3.53 -5.38
N ASP A 109 -19.84 3.43 -5.22
CA ASP A 109 -20.74 4.58 -5.34
C ASP A 109 -20.61 5.50 -4.13
N VAL A 110 -20.62 6.81 -4.39
CA VAL A 110 -20.65 7.83 -3.34
C VAL A 110 -22.03 7.80 -2.65
N PRO A 111 -22.12 7.71 -1.31
CA PRO A 111 -23.39 7.67 -0.59
C PRO A 111 -24.30 8.86 -0.90
N ALA A 112 -25.61 8.62 -0.88
CA ALA A 112 -26.59 9.68 -1.07
C ALA A 112 -26.46 10.77 0.00
N GLY A 113 -26.40 12.03 -0.43
CA GLY A 113 -26.21 13.18 0.47
C GLY A 113 -24.75 13.57 0.69
N VAL A 114 -23.79 12.75 0.22
CA VAL A 114 -22.38 13.09 0.18
C VAL A 114 -22.03 13.69 -1.18
N GLU A 115 -21.38 14.84 -1.16
CA GLU A 115 -20.84 15.49 -2.34
C GLU A 115 -19.34 15.66 -2.15
N LEU A 116 -18.55 15.09 -3.07
CA LEU A 116 -17.11 15.26 -3.09
C LEU A 116 -16.76 16.68 -3.55
N LYS A 117 -16.07 17.44 -2.71
CA LYS A 117 -15.59 18.80 -3.01
C LYS A 117 -14.07 18.80 -3.13
N ALA A 118 -13.54 19.78 -3.87
CA ALA A 118 -12.10 19.93 -3.97
C ALA A 118 -11.45 20.11 -2.59
N GLY A 119 -10.39 19.36 -2.30
CA GLY A 119 -9.71 19.33 -1.00
C GLY A 119 -10.24 18.28 -0.03
N ASP A 120 -11.37 17.64 -0.32
CA ASP A 120 -11.90 16.55 0.49
C ASP A 120 -10.96 15.34 0.48
N LYS A 121 -10.96 14.58 1.58
CA LYS A 121 -10.14 13.38 1.73
C LYS A 121 -11.00 12.13 1.62
N VAL A 122 -10.61 11.23 0.73
CA VAL A 122 -11.17 9.87 0.64
C VAL A 122 -10.09 8.90 1.09
N THR A 123 -10.45 7.99 1.98
CA THR A 123 -9.52 6.96 2.48
C THR A 123 -10.00 5.58 2.07
N ALA A 124 -9.07 4.66 1.80
CA ALA A 124 -9.39 3.28 1.49
C ALA A 124 -8.45 2.31 2.21
N SER A 125 -8.98 1.18 2.67
CA SER A 125 -8.21 0.03 3.17
C SER A 125 -8.76 -1.27 2.59
N ALA A 126 -7.94 -2.32 2.61
CA ALA A 126 -8.33 -3.65 2.16
C ALA A 126 -8.24 -4.65 3.32
N THR A 127 -9.19 -5.57 3.37
CA THR A 127 -9.25 -6.67 4.34
C THR A 127 -9.24 -8.00 3.59
N ASP A 128 -8.34 -8.89 3.98
CA ASP A 128 -8.28 -10.24 3.40
C ASP A 128 -9.32 -11.19 4.00
N LYS A 129 -9.32 -12.45 3.56
CA LYS A 129 -10.24 -13.48 4.05
C LYS A 129 -9.95 -13.93 5.49
N ALA A 130 -8.72 -13.74 5.96
CA ALA A 130 -8.32 -14.03 7.33
C ALA A 130 -8.67 -12.90 8.31
N GLY A 131 -9.09 -11.74 7.80
CA GLY A 131 -9.46 -10.57 8.60
C GLY A 131 -8.32 -9.59 8.83
N ASN A 132 -7.17 -9.77 8.17
CA ASN A 132 -6.06 -8.83 8.29
C ASN A 132 -6.32 -7.58 7.46
N VAL A 133 -6.01 -6.41 8.02
CA VAL A 133 -6.30 -5.10 7.41
C VAL A 133 -5.02 -4.45 6.90
N SER A 134 -5.03 -3.94 5.68
CA SER A 134 -3.92 -3.19 5.09
C SER A 134 -3.69 -1.84 5.77
N ALA A 135 -2.56 -1.21 5.46
CA ALA A 135 -2.44 0.23 5.63
C ALA A 135 -3.51 0.98 4.80
N SER A 136 -3.85 2.20 5.22
CA SER A 136 -4.80 3.05 4.50
C SER A 136 -4.13 3.87 3.40
N THR A 137 -4.81 4.00 2.27
CA THR A 137 -4.49 4.95 1.21
C THR A 137 -5.37 6.17 1.35
N VAL A 138 -4.82 7.36 1.25
CA VAL A 138 -5.55 8.63 1.33
C VAL A 138 -5.35 9.40 0.04
N VAL A 139 -6.43 9.77 -0.63
CA VAL A 139 -6.42 10.65 -1.80
C VAL A 139 -7.19 11.93 -1.50
N THR A 140 -6.76 13.02 -2.13
CA THR A 140 -7.43 14.32 -2.00
C THR A 140 -8.17 14.61 -3.30
N VAL A 141 -9.45 14.92 -3.21
CA VAL A 141 -10.32 15.25 -4.35
C VAL A 141 -9.81 16.53 -5.00
N ILE A 142 -9.72 16.53 -6.34
CA ILE A 142 -9.28 17.69 -7.12
C ILE A 142 -10.48 18.43 -7.73
N SER A 143 -10.31 19.72 -8.02
CA SER A 143 -11.36 20.50 -8.69
C SER A 143 -11.54 20.01 -10.12
N THR A 144 -12.79 19.85 -10.57
CA THR A 144 -13.09 19.70 -12.00
C THR A 144 -12.73 21.02 -12.67
N GLY A 145 -11.76 21.01 -13.58
CA GLY A 145 -11.47 22.19 -14.39
C GLY A 145 -12.63 22.52 -15.30
N THR A 146 -13.41 23.55 -14.98
CA THR A 146 -13.96 24.41 -16.03
C THR A 146 -12.79 25.17 -16.63
N VAL A 147 -12.51 24.97 -17.93
CA VAL A 147 -11.71 25.95 -18.67
C VAL A 147 -12.50 27.25 -18.72
N ASN A 148 -12.27 28.13 -17.75
CA ASN A 148 -12.64 29.53 -17.87
C ASN A 148 -11.52 30.22 -18.64
N GLU A 149 -11.56 30.17 -19.98
CA GLU A 149 -10.98 31.26 -20.76
C GLU A 149 -11.89 32.49 -20.55
N GLY A 150 -11.40 33.50 -19.83
CA GLY A 150 -12.05 34.81 -19.81
C GLY A 150 -11.93 35.60 -18.50
N ALA A 151 -10.90 36.44 -18.44
CA ALA A 151 -10.87 37.79 -17.88
C ALA A 151 -10.99 37.99 -16.35
N GLU A 152 -9.85 38.28 -15.71
CA GLU A 152 -9.76 39.42 -14.78
C GLU A 152 -8.78 40.43 -15.39
N GLU A 153 -9.31 41.50 -15.99
CA GLU A 153 -8.64 42.80 -15.96
C GLU A 153 -9.57 43.80 -15.26
N GLY A 154 -9.28 44.04 -13.98
CA GLY A 154 -9.63 45.27 -13.27
C GLY A 154 -8.51 46.29 -13.45
N ASN A 155 -8.73 47.18 -14.41
CA ASN A 155 -7.87 48.27 -14.91
C ASN A 155 -7.66 49.42 -13.88
N THR A 156 -6.46 49.98 -13.82
CA THR A 156 -6.28 51.45 -13.69
C THR A 156 -5.06 51.93 -14.52
N GLU A 157 -5.38 52.49 -15.70
CA GLU A 157 -4.77 53.66 -16.39
C GLU A 157 -3.39 53.49 -17.07
N GLN A 158 -3.12 53.85 -18.34
CA GLN A 158 -3.80 54.44 -19.53
C GLN A 158 -3.02 53.94 -20.79
N ASN A 159 -3.51 53.86 -22.04
CA ASN A 159 -4.09 54.92 -22.89
C ASN A 159 -4.46 54.34 -24.29
N SER A 160 -5.53 54.87 -24.91
CA SER A 160 -5.92 54.94 -26.36
C SER A 160 -5.55 53.81 -27.34
N GLU A 161 -6.36 53.34 -28.29
CA GLU A 161 -7.65 53.76 -28.84
C GLU A 161 -8.09 52.71 -29.89
N ILE A 162 -9.39 52.45 -29.93
CA ILE A 162 -10.25 52.21 -31.11
C ILE A 162 -10.11 50.88 -31.89
N ALA A 163 -11.16 50.09 -31.70
CA ALA A 163 -11.58 48.91 -32.46
C ALA A 163 -11.81 49.18 -33.96
N SER A 164 -11.73 48.13 -34.80
CA SER A 164 -12.81 47.82 -35.76
C SER A 164 -12.57 46.52 -36.54
N THR A 165 -13.57 45.64 -36.44
CA THR A 165 -14.15 44.77 -37.49
C THR A 165 -13.36 43.61 -38.08
N GLY A 166 -13.95 42.42 -37.95
CA GLY A 166 -13.38 41.14 -38.35
C GLY A 166 -13.50 40.80 -39.82
N ASN A 167 -12.98 39.61 -40.16
CA ASN A 167 -13.51 38.78 -41.24
C ASN A 167 -12.97 37.33 -41.15
N THR A 168 -13.74 36.44 -41.75
CA THR A 168 -13.85 34.98 -41.55
C THR A 168 -12.91 34.15 -42.45
N VAL A 169 -12.34 33.07 -41.89
CA VAL A 169 -12.03 31.70 -42.41
C VAL A 169 -11.47 31.50 -43.85
N ASN A 170 -10.43 30.64 -43.94
CA ASN A 170 -10.31 29.44 -44.81
C ASN A 170 -9.21 29.33 -45.92
N ILE A 171 -8.54 28.15 -45.91
CA ILE A 171 -8.03 27.32 -47.04
C ILE A 171 -6.57 27.43 -47.58
N ILE A 172 -5.80 26.35 -47.30
CA ILE A 172 -4.95 25.44 -48.12
C ILE A 172 -3.85 26.00 -49.07
N SER A 173 -2.69 25.29 -49.02
CA SER A 173 -1.83 24.84 -50.15
C SER A 173 -0.47 25.53 -50.31
N GLY A 174 0.57 24.70 -50.41
CA GLY A 174 1.66 24.92 -51.38
C GLY A 174 3.05 25.18 -50.77
N ALA A 175 3.92 24.20 -50.94
CA ALA A 175 5.35 24.22 -50.62
C ALA A 175 6.17 25.19 -51.50
N VAL A 176 7.35 25.62 -51.00
CA VAL A 176 8.70 25.78 -51.65
C VAL A 176 9.64 26.38 -50.57
N LYS A 177 10.56 25.59 -49.96
CA LYS A 177 12.04 25.52 -50.21
C LYS A 177 12.75 26.89 -50.26
N GLU A 178 13.96 27.14 -49.78
CA GLU A 178 15.04 26.47 -49.03
C GLU A 178 16.17 27.53 -49.00
N SER A 179 16.93 27.69 -47.91
CA SER A 179 18.41 27.75 -47.90
C SER A 179 18.99 28.44 -46.66
N ALA A 180 19.59 27.58 -45.81
CA ALA A 180 20.85 27.68 -45.06
C ALA A 180 21.27 28.99 -44.34
N ASN A 181 21.55 28.86 -43.02
CA ASN A 181 22.91 29.07 -42.50
C ASN A 181 23.15 28.38 -41.12
N ASP A 182 24.06 27.41 -41.11
CA ASP A 182 25.02 26.95 -40.08
C ASP A 182 24.63 26.67 -38.61
N ASN A 183 24.31 25.39 -38.36
CA ASN A 183 25.04 24.39 -37.54
C ASN A 183 26.00 24.84 -36.40
N LYS A 184 25.72 24.39 -35.16
CA LYS A 184 26.60 23.47 -34.40
C LYS A 184 25.96 22.96 -33.10
N GLN A 185 25.80 21.64 -33.03
CA GLN A 185 25.56 20.87 -31.80
C GLN A 185 26.66 21.14 -30.77
N ALA A 186 26.28 21.44 -29.52
CA ALA A 186 27.16 21.32 -28.37
C ALA A 186 26.83 20.03 -27.61
N VAL A 187 27.82 19.14 -27.63
CA VAL A 187 27.87 17.83 -26.95
C VAL A 187 28.05 18.05 -25.44
N LEU A 188 27.35 17.26 -24.61
CA LEU A 188 27.54 17.21 -23.16
C LEU A 188 28.92 16.61 -22.81
N PRO A 189 29.74 17.22 -21.95
CA PRO A 189 30.91 16.53 -21.41
C PRO A 189 30.53 15.59 -20.26
N ASN A 190 31.04 14.36 -20.34
CA ASN A 190 31.09 13.39 -19.25
C ASN A 190 32.56 13.24 -18.83
N THR A 191 32.91 13.50 -17.57
CA THR A 191 34.15 13.04 -16.94
C THR A 191 33.96 12.93 -15.43
N GLY A 192 34.19 11.73 -14.88
CA GLY A 192 34.21 11.45 -13.44
C GLY A 192 35.62 11.60 -12.82
N GLU A 193 35.60 11.48 -11.48
CA GLU A 193 36.69 11.25 -10.51
C GLU A 193 37.84 12.29 -10.43
N GLU A 194 37.98 13.00 -9.29
CA GLU A 194 38.75 12.51 -8.14
C GLU A 194 38.65 13.44 -6.90
N SER A 195 38.83 12.81 -5.74
CA SER A 195 39.29 13.26 -4.41
C SER A 195 39.37 14.76 -4.05
N GLY A 196 38.76 15.13 -2.91
CA GLY A 196 39.06 16.41 -2.23
C GLY A 196 38.09 16.77 -1.12
N MET A 197 38.54 16.63 0.12
CA MET A 197 37.81 16.84 1.38
C MET A 197 37.22 18.26 1.54
N MET A 198 35.97 18.42 2.00
CA MET A 198 35.62 19.21 3.20
C MET A 198 34.11 19.27 3.51
N SER A 199 33.81 19.07 4.80
CA SER A 199 32.70 19.66 5.58
C SER A 199 31.28 19.09 5.41
N LEU A 200 31.07 17.90 5.97
CA LEU A 200 29.76 17.42 6.42
C LEU A 200 29.48 17.97 7.84
N MET A 201 28.95 19.19 7.92
CA MET A 201 28.47 19.76 9.19
C MET A 201 26.95 19.62 9.23
N GLY A 202 26.47 18.58 9.92
CA GLY A 202 25.04 18.31 10.05
C GLY A 202 24.64 17.03 10.77
N LEU A 203 25.43 16.54 11.74
CA LEU A 203 25.00 15.52 12.69
C LEU A 203 25.38 15.95 14.10
N ALA A 204 24.38 16.40 14.86
CA ALA A 204 24.43 16.45 16.31
C ALA A 204 23.05 16.02 16.84
N GLY A 205 22.86 14.71 16.94
CA GLY A 205 22.01 14.14 17.97
C GLY A 205 22.89 13.74 19.13
N LEU A 206 22.65 14.27 20.34
CA LEU A 206 23.12 13.70 21.61
C LEU A 206 22.17 14.14 22.73
N SER A 207 21.26 13.22 23.07
CA SER A 207 20.85 12.84 24.43
C SER A 207 20.55 13.93 25.48
N ALA A 208 19.26 14.06 25.82
CA ALA A 208 18.82 14.52 27.13
C ALA A 208 17.66 13.64 27.63
N LEU A 209 17.97 12.43 28.12
CA LEU A 209 17.04 11.64 28.90
C LEU A 209 17.38 11.86 30.39
N GLY A 210 16.60 12.70 31.04
CA GLY A 210 16.78 13.07 32.44
C GLY A 210 16.64 11.88 33.37
N LEU A 211 17.67 11.65 34.20
CA LEU A 211 17.54 10.91 35.44
C LEU A 211 16.60 11.67 36.39
N LEU A 212 15.45 11.11 36.71
CA LEU A 212 14.71 11.47 37.92
C LEU A 212 14.48 10.22 38.76
N GLY A 213 15.33 10.05 39.77
CA GLY A 213 15.20 9.00 40.76
C GLY A 213 14.02 9.29 41.69
N PHE A 214 13.15 8.30 41.86
CA PHE A 214 12.29 8.25 43.03
C PHE A 214 12.55 6.96 43.84
N LYS A 215 12.75 7.23 45.13
CA LYS A 215 13.20 6.36 46.21
C LYS A 215 12.31 5.12 46.35
N ARG A 216 12.92 3.94 46.34
CA ARG A 216 12.35 2.69 46.85
C ARG A 216 12.21 2.84 48.38
N ARG A 217 11.01 3.12 48.91
CA ARG A 217 10.73 2.91 50.34
C ARG A 217 10.47 1.42 50.55
N ARG A 218 11.37 0.75 51.26
CA ARG A 218 11.02 -0.49 51.97
C ARG A 218 10.01 -0.11 53.05
N LYS A 219 8.89 -0.83 53.13
CA LYS A 219 8.28 -1.12 54.42
C LYS A 219 8.72 -2.54 54.77
N GLU A 220 9.59 -2.61 55.77
CA GLU A 220 9.56 -3.71 56.73
C GLU A 220 8.33 -3.52 57.63
N GLU A 221 8.01 -4.55 58.43
CA GLU A 221 6.87 -4.72 59.35
C GLU A 221 5.63 -5.34 58.67
N GLU A 222 5.09 -6.48 59.12
CA GLU A 222 5.42 -7.47 60.16
C GLU A 222 4.58 -8.72 59.84
#